data_AF-A0A318TIE9-F1
#
_entry.id   AF-A0A318TIE9-F1
#
_cell.length_a   1.000
_cell.length_b   1.000
_cell.length_c   1.000
_cell.angle_alpha   90.00
_cell.angle_beta   90.00
_cell.angle_gamma   90.00
#
_symmetry.space_group_name_H-M   'P 1'
#
loop_
_entity.id
_entity.type
_entity.pdbx_description
1 polymer ?
#
loop_
_entity_poly.entity_id
_entity_poly.type
_entity_poly.pdbx_seq_one_letter_code
_entity_poly.pdbx_strand_id
1 'polypeptide(L)'
;MKEMNLLVNYLIDDKLSTIPTKALSKRTTDGELESIHYEIFIVNQHVISKISGVSELGVKNLQKALPNNIRIAACQTCRYGNFSPYGDNDNEIYCLRDFEFTNKNDVCEIFSDQSNLEEIKRHLLDYCSNYKPISLKDYYTYNDWEWD
;
A
#
# COMPACT_ATOMS: atom_id res chain seq x y z
N MET A 1 9.97 -18.04 -9.55
CA MET A 1 9.68 -17.21 -8.37
C MET A 1 10.75 -16.14 -8.29
N LYS A 2 10.35 -14.88 -8.24
CA LYS A 2 11.23 -13.72 -8.14
C LYS A 2 11.23 -13.24 -6.68
N GLU A 3 12.42 -13.05 -6.12
CA GLU A 3 12.60 -12.44 -4.81
C GLU A 3 12.99 -10.97 -4.98
N MET A 4 12.37 -10.10 -4.21
CA MET A 4 12.71 -8.68 -4.12
C MET A 4 12.88 -8.31 -2.65
N ASN A 5 13.99 -7.63 -2.34
CA ASN A 5 14.21 -7.07 -1.01
C ASN A 5 13.76 -5.61 -1.01
N LEU A 6 12.71 -5.31 -0.25
CA LEU A 6 12.12 -3.98 -0.12
C LEU A 6 12.55 -3.36 1.21
N LEU A 7 12.70 -2.04 1.24
CA LEU A 7 12.82 -1.28 2.48
C LEU A 7 11.44 -0.72 2.82
N VAL A 8 10.73 -1.36 3.75
CA VAL A 8 9.36 -0.99 4.11
C VAL A 8 9.36 -0.25 5.44
N ASN A 9 8.53 0.79 5.54
CA ASN A 9 8.38 1.54 6.77
C ASN A 9 7.26 0.93 7.62
N TYR A 10 7.50 0.86 8.91
CA TYR A 10 6.60 0.33 9.92
C TYR A 10 6.50 1.31 11.08
N LEU A 11 5.31 1.46 11.66
CA LEU A 11 5.12 2.05 12.98
C LEU A 11 5.13 0.91 14.00
N ILE A 12 6.14 0.89 14.87
CA ILE A 12 6.27 -0.07 15.97
C ILE A 12 6.10 0.72 17.26
N ASP A 13 5.00 0.49 17.99
CA ASP A 13 4.62 1.33 19.14
C ASP A 13 4.63 2.83 18.77
N ASP A 14 4.02 3.15 17.63
CA ASP A 14 3.97 4.48 17.00
C ASP A 14 5.32 5.11 16.61
N LYS A 15 6.42 4.34 16.69
CA LYS A 15 7.75 4.78 16.25
C LYS A 15 8.05 4.25 14.85
N LEU A 16 8.39 5.16 13.94
CA LEU A 16 8.77 4.82 12.58
C LEU A 16 10.09 4.03 12.57
N SER A 17 10.10 2.89 11.88
CA SER A 17 11.27 2.07 11.62
C SER A 17 11.23 1.56 10.19
N THR A 18 12.38 1.57 9.50
CA THR A 18 12.51 0.99 8.16
C THR A 18 13.14 -0.39 8.28
N ILE A 19 12.46 -1.42 7.78
CA ILE A 19 12.88 -2.81 7.93
C ILE A 19 12.95 -3.49 6.56
N PRO A 20 13.99 -4.29 6.27
CA PRO A 20 14.03 -5.14 5.09
C PRO A 20 12.90 -6.15 5.09
N THR A 21 12.10 -6.14 4.02
CA THR A 21 10.96 -7.03 3.82
C THR A 21 11.14 -7.71 2.48
N LYS A 22 11.14 -9.04 2.48
CA LYS A 22 11.21 -9.83 1.26
C LYS A 22 9.82 -9.91 0.66
N ALA A 23 9.71 -9.64 -0.63
CA ALA A 23 8.55 -9.93 -1.44
C ALA A 23 8.91 -11.09 -2.38
N LEU A 24 8.22 -12.21 -2.23
CA LEU A 24 8.36 -13.37 -3.11
C LEU A 24 7.16 -13.42 -4.01
N SER A 25 7.38 -13.30 -5.32
CA SER A 25 6.30 -13.30 -6.31
C SER A 25 6.51 -14.30 -7.43
N LYS A 26 5.41 -14.77 -7.99
CA LYS A 26 5.37 -15.54 -9.23
C LYS A 26 4.46 -14.79 -10.20
N ARG A 27 4.94 -14.62 -11.42
CA ARG A 27 4.16 -14.07 -12.53
C ARG A 27 3.99 -15.14 -13.60
N THR A 28 2.88 -15.08 -14.31
CA THR A 28 2.60 -15.86 -15.52
C THR A 28 3.53 -15.44 -16.67
N THR A 29 3.48 -16.17 -17.78
CA THR A 29 4.31 -15.87 -18.97
C THR A 29 3.95 -14.54 -19.64
N ASP A 30 2.70 -14.11 -19.54
CA ASP A 30 2.18 -12.82 -20.01
C ASP A 30 2.38 -11.68 -18.98
N GLY A 31 2.95 -11.98 -17.81
CA GLY A 31 3.37 -10.98 -16.83
C GLY A 31 2.34 -10.65 -15.75
N GLU A 32 1.17 -11.31 -15.76
CA GLU A 32 0.18 -11.19 -14.69
C GLU A 32 0.70 -11.78 -13.38
N LEU A 33 0.30 -11.19 -12.25
CA LEU A 33 0.68 -11.71 -10.93
C LEU A 33 -0.10 -12.99 -10.64
N GLU A 34 0.61 -14.10 -10.45
CA GLU A 34 0.02 -15.38 -10.05
C GLU A 34 0.01 -15.51 -8.53
N SER A 35 1.11 -15.11 -7.88
CA SER A 35 1.23 -15.15 -6.43
C SER A 35 2.22 -14.13 -5.89
N ILE A 36 1.96 -13.66 -4.68
CA ILE A 36 2.87 -12.87 -3.85
C ILE A 36 2.66 -13.19 -2.36
N HIS A 37 3.75 -13.26 -1.62
CA HIS A 37 3.76 -13.17 -0.17
C HIS A 37 4.98 -12.40 0.32
N TYR A 38 4.93 -11.99 1.57
CA TYR A 38 5.96 -11.20 2.21
C TYR A 38 6.57 -11.93 3.40
N GLU A 39 7.87 -11.77 3.59
CA GLU A 39 8.60 -12.30 4.73
C GLU A 39 9.39 -11.16 5.39
N ILE A 40 9.28 -11.06 6.72
CA ILE A 40 9.97 -10.04 7.52
C ILE A 40 10.43 -10.61 8.85
N PHE A 41 11.63 -10.22 9.27
CA PHE A 41 12.10 -10.45 10.63
C PHE A 41 11.96 -9.15 11.45
N ILE A 42 11.04 -9.12 12.41
CA ILE A 42 10.66 -7.93 13.17
C ILE A 42 10.38 -8.31 14.63
N VAL A 43 10.94 -7.55 15.58
CA VAL A 43 10.78 -7.78 17.04
C VAL A 43 11.07 -9.25 17.43
N ASN A 44 12.19 -9.80 16.94
CA ASN A 44 12.60 -11.19 17.14
C ASN A 44 11.62 -12.27 16.63
N GLN A 45 10.70 -11.90 15.75
CA GLN A 45 9.75 -12.81 15.13
C GLN A 45 9.98 -12.86 13.62
N HIS A 46 9.88 -14.06 13.05
CA HIS A 46 9.80 -14.25 11.61
C HIS A 46 8.33 -14.31 11.21
N VAL A 47 7.86 -13.29 10.49
CA VAL A 47 6.48 -13.17 10.01
C VAL A 47 6.45 -13.47 8.52
N ILE A 48 5.50 -14.33 8.13
CA ILE A 48 5.25 -14.69 6.74
C ILE A 48 3.78 -14.42 6.44
N SER A 49 3.50 -13.59 5.44
CA SER A 49 2.12 -13.29 5.04
C SER A 49 1.48 -14.47 4.30
N LYS A 50 0.15 -14.54 4.31
CA LYS A 50 -0.59 -15.43 3.42
C LYS A 50 -0.36 -15.06 1.95
N ILE A 51 -0.22 -16.07 1.10
CA ILE A 51 -0.09 -15.91 -0.36
C ILE A 51 -1.36 -15.27 -0.95
N SER A 52 -1.18 -14.35 -1.90
CA SER A 52 -2.23 -13.65 -2.64
C SER A 52 -1.92 -13.60 -4.14
N GLY A 53 -2.92 -13.60 -5.01
CA GLY A 53 -2.75 -13.31 -6.45
C GLY A 53 -2.73 -11.82 -6.80
N VAL A 54 -2.99 -10.94 -5.81
CA VAL A 54 -3.10 -9.49 -5.99
C VAL A 54 -2.18 -8.79 -4.98
N SER A 55 -1.39 -7.81 -5.42
CA SER A 55 -0.42 -7.12 -4.56
C SER A 55 -1.09 -6.41 -3.38
N GLU A 56 -2.22 -5.73 -3.60
CA GLU A 56 -3.00 -5.05 -2.56
C GLU A 56 -3.36 -6.00 -1.41
N LEU A 57 -3.94 -7.16 -1.76
CA LEU A 57 -4.32 -8.17 -0.79
C LEU A 57 -3.09 -8.85 -0.16
N GLY A 58 -1.97 -8.94 -0.88
CA GLY A 58 -0.69 -9.37 -0.32
C GLY A 58 -0.23 -8.47 0.83
N VAL A 59 -0.33 -7.15 0.67
CA VAL A 59 0.03 -6.17 1.71
C VAL A 59 -0.96 -6.23 2.88
N LYS A 60 -2.27 -6.37 2.62
CA LYS A 60 -3.29 -6.60 3.66
C LYS A 60 -3.00 -7.87 4.46
N ASN A 61 -2.62 -8.96 3.79
CA ASN A 61 -2.24 -10.21 4.43
C ASN A 61 -0.97 -10.05 5.28
N LEU A 62 -0.02 -9.23 4.85
CA LEU A 62 1.15 -8.90 5.67
C LEU A 62 0.72 -8.15 6.93
N GLN A 63 -0.11 -7.11 6.83
CA GLN A 63 -0.60 -6.38 8.00
C GLN A 63 -1.31 -7.31 8.99
N LYS A 64 -2.16 -8.23 8.50
CA LYS A 64 -2.89 -9.20 9.35
C LYS A 64 -1.98 -10.21 10.06
N ALA A 65 -0.78 -10.44 9.53
CA ALA A 65 0.21 -11.35 10.14
C ALA A 65 1.12 -10.62 11.14
N LEU A 66 1.16 -9.28 11.12
CA LEU A 66 1.95 -8.49 12.05
C LEU A 66 1.25 -8.41 13.42
N PRO A 67 2.02 -8.32 14.53
CA PRO A 67 1.47 -8.01 15.84
C PRO A 67 0.67 -6.69 15.84
N ASN A 68 -0.35 -6.58 16.68
CA ASN A 68 -1.26 -5.42 16.72
C ASN A 68 -0.57 -4.06 16.99
N ASN A 69 0.59 -4.08 17.64
CA ASN A 69 1.37 -2.87 17.90
C ASN A 69 2.29 -2.47 16.73
N ILE A 70 2.22 -3.20 15.62
CA ILE A 70 2.99 -2.96 14.39
C ILE A 70 2.04 -2.66 13.24
N ARG A 71 2.27 -1.54 12.56
CA ARG A 71 1.50 -1.10 11.40
C ARG A 71 2.40 -0.79 10.23
N ILE A 72 2.00 -1.16 9.03
CA ILE A 72 2.70 -0.77 7.80
C ILE A 72 2.49 0.73 7.57
N ALA A 73 3.56 1.50 7.42
CA ALA A 73 3.50 2.92 7.05
C ALA A 73 3.87 3.08 5.59
N ALA A 74 2.88 3.17 4.71
CA ALA A 74 3.09 3.25 3.27
C ALA A 74 1.96 4.00 2.55
N CYS A 75 2.10 4.21 1.24
CA CYS A 75 1.08 4.83 0.41
C CYS A 75 -0.28 4.13 0.54
N GLN A 76 -0.31 2.79 0.56
CA GLN A 76 -1.55 2.02 0.75
C GLN A 76 -2.17 2.20 2.15
N THR A 77 -1.44 2.70 3.14
CA THR A 77 -2.01 2.96 4.49
C THR A 77 -2.10 4.46 4.79
N CYS A 78 -1.86 5.30 3.78
CA CYS A 78 -1.81 6.75 3.89
C CYS A 78 -3.14 7.37 3.44
N ARG A 79 -3.65 8.37 4.18
CA ARG A 79 -4.87 9.11 3.82
C ARG A 79 -4.82 9.80 2.45
N TYR A 80 -3.61 10.02 1.94
CA TYR A 80 -3.39 10.64 0.63
C TYR A 80 -3.28 9.60 -0.49
N GLY A 81 -3.06 8.33 -0.17
CA GLY A 81 -2.95 7.24 -1.14
C GLY A 81 -4.35 6.80 -1.57
N ASN A 82 -4.66 6.95 -2.86
CA ASN A 82 -5.94 6.55 -3.44
C ASN A 82 -5.74 5.65 -4.65
N PHE A 83 -6.58 4.61 -4.74
CA PHE A 83 -6.75 3.85 -5.97
C PHE A 83 -7.54 4.68 -7.00
N SER A 84 -7.29 4.38 -8.28
CA SER A 84 -8.04 4.97 -9.38
C SER A 84 -9.48 4.44 -9.40
N PRO A 85 -10.50 5.32 -9.43
CA PRO A 85 -11.91 4.91 -9.53
C PRO A 85 -12.25 4.14 -10.81
N TYR A 86 -11.41 4.26 -11.83
CA TYR A 86 -11.62 3.71 -13.17
C TYR A 86 -10.86 2.40 -13.40
N GLY A 87 -10.21 1.87 -12.36
CA GLY A 87 -9.33 0.72 -12.42
C GLY A 87 -7.87 1.12 -12.25
N ASP A 88 -7.11 0.20 -11.69
CA ASP A 88 -5.71 0.32 -11.32
C ASP A 88 -4.88 -0.82 -11.92
N ASN A 89 -3.60 -0.57 -12.13
CA ASN A 89 -2.64 -1.63 -12.41
C ASN A 89 -2.21 -2.33 -11.11
N ASP A 90 -1.72 -3.56 -11.21
CA ASP A 90 -1.14 -4.25 -10.05
C ASP A 90 -0.02 -3.42 -9.40
N ASN A 91 -0.06 -3.31 -8.08
CA ASN A 91 0.88 -2.52 -7.26
C ASN A 91 0.88 -1.00 -7.56
N GLU A 92 -0.22 -0.46 -8.06
CA GLU A 92 -0.38 0.97 -8.38
C GLU A 92 -1.25 1.70 -7.34
N ILE A 93 -0.83 2.89 -6.94
CA ILE A 93 -1.63 3.80 -6.11
C ILE A 93 -1.20 5.25 -6.40
N TYR A 94 -2.06 6.22 -6.14
CA TYR A 94 -1.77 7.62 -6.45
C TYR A 94 -1.75 8.48 -5.19
N CYS A 95 -0.79 9.40 -5.12
CA CYS A 95 -0.64 10.32 -4.00
C CYS A 95 -1.40 11.63 -4.29
N LEU A 96 -2.57 11.80 -3.67
CA LEU A 96 -3.42 12.97 -3.86
C LEU A 96 -3.16 14.08 -2.83
N ARG A 97 -1.98 14.11 -2.20
CA ARG A 97 -1.71 15.03 -1.07
C ARG A 97 -1.82 16.52 -1.44
N ASP A 98 -1.58 16.83 -2.71
CA ASP A 98 -1.51 18.19 -3.25
C ASP A 98 -2.87 18.60 -3.87
N PHE A 99 -3.91 17.78 -3.68
CA PHE A 99 -5.28 18.02 -4.14
C PHE A 99 -6.22 18.19 -2.95
N GLU A 100 -7.24 19.02 -3.11
CA GLU A 100 -8.35 19.13 -2.18
C GLU A 100 -9.51 18.25 -2.66
N PHE A 101 -9.97 17.34 -1.81
CA PHE A 101 -11.11 16.47 -2.08
C PHE A 101 -11.80 16.08 -0.78
N THR A 102 -13.12 15.92 -0.85
CA THR A 102 -14.00 15.66 0.30
C THR A 102 -14.94 14.50 0.04
N ASN A 103 -15.15 14.13 -1.22
CA ASN A 103 -16.12 13.13 -1.63
C ASN A 103 -15.67 12.37 -2.88
N LYS A 104 -16.50 11.40 -3.28
CA LYS A 104 -16.30 10.54 -4.45
C LYS A 104 -16.08 11.31 -5.75
N ASN A 105 -16.90 12.33 -6.01
CA ASN A 105 -16.89 13.05 -7.27
C ASN A 105 -15.60 13.84 -7.43
N ASP A 106 -15.12 14.48 -6.35
CA ASP A 106 -13.84 15.21 -6.35
C ASP A 106 -12.68 14.27 -6.77
N VAL A 107 -12.64 13.05 -6.24
CA VAL A 107 -11.61 12.07 -6.63
C VAL A 107 -11.79 11.65 -8.10
N CYS A 108 -13.02 11.40 -8.56
CA CYS A 108 -13.27 11.10 -9.96
C CYS A 108 -12.82 12.23 -10.90
N GLU A 109 -13.00 13.49 -10.52
CA GLU A 109 -12.55 14.66 -11.29
C GLU A 109 -11.03 14.69 -11.40
N ILE A 110 -10.31 14.43 -10.30
CA ILE A 110 -8.84 14.34 -10.30
C ILE A 110 -8.34 13.28 -11.29
N PHE A 111 -8.97 12.10 -11.32
CA PHE A 111 -8.58 11.02 -12.23
C PHE A 111 -9.09 11.17 -13.66
N SER A 112 -10.07 12.04 -13.89
CA SER A 112 -10.56 12.36 -15.23
C SER A 112 -9.56 13.23 -16.01
N ASP A 113 -8.77 14.03 -15.29
CA ASP A 113 -7.64 14.77 -15.86
C ASP A 113 -6.36 13.92 -15.86
N GLN A 114 -6.12 13.24 -16.98
CA GLN A 114 -4.99 12.30 -17.12
C GLN A 114 -3.61 12.98 -17.19
N SER A 115 -3.53 14.30 -17.28
CA SER A 115 -2.27 15.01 -17.57
C SER A 115 -1.19 14.82 -16.51
N ASN A 116 -1.56 14.56 -15.25
CA ASN A 116 -0.63 14.51 -14.11
C ASN A 116 -0.55 13.15 -13.40
N LEU A 117 -1.26 12.12 -13.89
CA LEU A 117 -1.38 10.85 -13.16
C LEU A 117 -0.03 10.13 -12.98
N GLU A 118 0.83 10.16 -13.99
CA GLU A 118 2.16 9.53 -13.91
C GLU A 118 3.07 10.20 -12.86
N GLU A 119 2.94 11.51 -12.62
CA GLU A 119 3.77 12.23 -11.65
C GLU A 119 3.40 11.90 -10.19
N ILE A 120 2.12 11.58 -9.97
CA ILE A 120 1.57 11.30 -8.65
C ILE A 120 1.41 9.80 -8.39
N LYS A 121 1.66 8.95 -9.40
CA LYS A 121 1.69 7.49 -9.31
C LYS A 121 2.81 6.99 -8.38
N ARG A 122 2.48 6.02 -7.55
CA ARG A 122 3.33 5.40 -6.52
C ARG A 122 3.07 3.89 -6.49
N HIS A 123 3.91 3.18 -5.74
CA HIS A 123 3.69 1.79 -5.39
C HIS A 123 3.08 1.66 -3.99
N LEU A 124 2.41 0.54 -3.73
CA LEU A 124 1.67 0.31 -2.49
C LEU A 124 2.52 0.50 -1.23
N LEU A 125 3.76 0.01 -1.25
CA LEU A 125 4.72 0.03 -0.14
C LEU A 125 5.67 1.25 -0.16
N ASP A 126 5.47 2.21 -1.06
CA ASP A 126 6.24 3.46 -1.05
C ASP A 126 5.91 4.29 0.21
N TYR A 127 6.85 5.14 0.62
CA TYR A 127 6.70 6.01 1.80
C TYR A 127 7.23 7.41 1.52
N CYS A 128 6.67 8.42 2.18
CA CYS A 128 7.20 9.79 2.17
C CYS A 128 6.99 10.50 3.52
N SER A 129 7.69 11.61 3.72
CA SER A 129 7.61 12.43 4.94
C SER A 129 6.23 13.03 5.24
N ASN A 130 5.34 13.09 4.23
CA ASN A 130 3.96 13.55 4.39
C ASN A 130 2.99 12.44 4.82
N TYR A 131 3.49 11.23 5.09
CA TYR A 131 2.65 10.11 5.52
C TYR A 131 1.77 10.48 6.71
N LYS A 132 0.48 10.16 6.58
CA LYS A 132 -0.50 10.23 7.66
C LYS A 132 -1.44 9.03 7.51
N PRO A 133 -1.72 8.28 8.60
CA PRO A 133 -2.55 7.08 8.51
C PRO A 133 -3.95 7.43 8.00
N ILE A 134 -4.56 6.48 7.28
CA ILE A 134 -5.97 6.57 6.87
C ILE A 134 -6.86 6.69 8.12
N SER A 135 -7.84 7.60 8.03
CA SER A 135 -8.98 7.70 8.95
C SER A 135 -10.24 7.85 8.12
N LEU A 136 -11.00 6.77 7.94
CA LEU A 136 -12.22 6.76 7.12
C LEU A 136 -13.33 7.67 7.67
N LYS A 137 -13.20 8.13 8.92
CA LYS A 137 -14.11 9.11 9.53
C LYS A 137 -13.80 10.55 9.11
N ASP A 138 -12.52 10.83 8.84
CA ASP A 138 -12.03 12.20 8.65
C ASP A 138 -11.66 12.49 7.19
N TYR A 139 -11.41 11.46 6.39
CA TYR A 139 -10.97 11.57 4.99
C TYR A 139 -11.70 10.58 4.10
N TYR A 140 -12.24 11.07 2.99
CA TYR A 140 -12.74 10.23 1.92
C TYR A 140 -11.56 9.53 1.22
N THR A 141 -11.70 8.25 0.86
CA THR A 141 -10.70 7.55 0.04
C THR A 141 -11.33 6.37 -0.72
N TYR A 142 -10.78 6.05 -1.88
CA TYR A 142 -11.04 4.79 -2.59
C TYR A 142 -10.20 3.62 -2.07
N ASN A 143 -9.31 3.89 -1.11
CA ASN A 143 -8.49 2.88 -0.47
C ASN A 143 -9.24 2.28 0.72
N ASP A 144 -9.76 1.08 0.50
CA ASP A 144 -10.47 0.31 1.52
C ASP A 144 -9.46 -0.36 2.48
N TRP A 145 -8.84 0.45 3.33
CA TRP A 145 -7.94 0.00 4.38
C TRP A 145 -8.54 0.26 5.76
N GLU A 146 -8.79 -0.82 6.49
CA GLU A 146 -9.25 -0.78 7.87
C GLU A 146 -8.13 -1.27 8.79
N TRP A 147 -7.86 -0.50 9.84
CA TRP A 147 -6.97 -0.92 10.93
C TRP A 147 -7.79 -1.80 11.87
N ASP A 148 -7.98 -3.06 11.50
CA ASP A 148 -8.55 -4.10 12.37
C ASP A 148 -7.63 -4.42 13.55
#